data_AF-A0A2N5AE91-F1
#
_entry.id   AF-A0A2N5AE91-F1
#
_cell.length_a   1.000
_cell.length_b   1.000
_cell.length_c   1.000
_cell.angle_alpha   90.00
_cell.angle_beta   90.00
_cell.angle_gamma   90.00
#
_symmetry.space_group_name_H-M   'P 1'
#
loop_
_entity.id
_entity.type
_entity.pdbx_description
1 polymer ?
#
loop_
_entity_poly.entity_id
_entity_poly.type
_entity_poly.pdbx_seq_one_letter_code
_entity_poly.pdbx_strand_id
1 'polypeptide(L)' 'LPKGQLKNLKASYTLNQPQLTAPLEKGQVVGTIDFKLNDKTIEQRPLIVMEPVKEGGFFSRMIDFVLMKLHGWFGSWFS' A
#
# COMPACT_ATOMS: atom_id res chain seq x y z
N LEU A 1 8.91 8.16 -22.65
CA LEU A 1 8.31 9.49 -22.35
C LEU A 1 9.32 10.60 -22.67
N PRO A 2 8.89 11.72 -23.27
CA PRO A 2 9.78 12.86 -23.56
C PRO A 2 10.38 13.42 -22.27
N LYS A 3 11.67 13.75 -22.29
CA LYS A 3 12.39 14.31 -21.13
C LYS A 3 11.78 15.69 -20.80
N GLY A 4 11.14 15.81 -19.64
CA GLY A 4 10.47 17.05 -19.18
C GLY A 4 9.03 16.84 -18.71
N GLN A 5 8.34 15.81 -19.22
CA GLN A 5 6.94 15.54 -18.85
C GLN A 5 6.77 14.68 -17.59
N LEU A 6 7.86 14.18 -17.00
CA LEU A 6 7.83 13.41 -15.75
C LEU A 6 7.24 14.21 -14.58
N LYS A 7 7.42 15.54 -14.57
CA LYS A 7 6.86 16.42 -13.53
C LYS A 7 5.33 16.49 -13.55
N ASN A 8 4.70 16.22 -14.68
CA ASN A 8 3.26 16.27 -14.87
C ASN A 8 2.60 14.88 -14.87
N LEU A 9 3.40 13.82 -14.66
CA LEU A 9 2.90 12.46 -14.56
C LEU A 9 2.22 12.31 -13.19
N LYS A 10 0.90 12.09 -13.20
CA LYS A 10 0.13 11.77 -12.00
C LYS A 10 -0.23 10.29 -12.03
N ALA A 11 0.12 9.55 -10.99
CA ALA A 11 -0.36 8.20 -10.81
C ALA A 11 -1.64 8.23 -9.98
N SER A 12 -2.68 7.56 -10.45
CA SER A 12 -3.89 7.25 -9.70
C SER A 12 -4.02 5.74 -9.60
N TYR A 13 -4.69 5.23 -8.58
CA TYR A 13 -4.95 3.81 -8.44
C TYR A 13 -6.44 3.57 -8.30
N THR A 14 -6.90 2.48 -8.90
CA THR A 14 -8.26 1.98 -8.77
C THR A 14 -8.17 0.58 -8.19
N LEU A 15 -8.79 0.36 -7.04
CA LEU A 15 -8.86 -0.96 -6.43
C LEU A 15 -10.03 -1.74 -7.03
N ASN A 16 -9.85 -3.04 -7.23
CA ASN A 16 -10.93 -3.91 -7.71
C ASN A 16 -12.01 -4.12 -6.63
N GLN A 17 -11.64 -3.93 -5.37
CA GLN A 17 -12.50 -4.09 -4.21
C GLN A 17 -12.45 -2.81 -3.36
N PRO A 18 -13.57 -2.40 -2.73
CA PRO A 18 -13.61 -1.20 -1.89
C PRO A 18 -12.70 -1.31 -0.66
N GLN A 19 -12.43 -2.53 -0.21
CA GLN A 19 -11.56 -2.84 0.91
C GLN A 19 -10.70 -4.05 0.58
N LEU A 20 -9.42 -4.00 0.93
CA LEU A 20 -8.52 -5.14 0.81
C LEU A 20 -8.60 -5.98 2.09
N THR A 21 -9.27 -7.11 2.01
CA THR A 21 -9.29 -8.10 3.09
C THR A 21 -8.13 -9.09 2.92
N ALA A 22 -7.47 -9.40 4.03
CA ALA A 22 -6.57 -10.54 4.10
C ALA A 22 -7.33 -11.85 3.79
N PRO A 23 -6.65 -12.91 3.31
CA PRO A 23 -5.23 -12.99 3.02
C PRO A 23 -4.87 -12.33 1.67
N LEU A 24 -3.74 -11.64 1.61
CA LEU A 24 -3.16 -11.12 0.36
C LEU A 24 -1.88 -11.88 0.06
N GLU A 25 -1.79 -12.47 -1.13
CA GLU A 25 -0.59 -13.20 -1.55
C GLU A 25 0.37 -12.30 -2.31
N LYS A 26 1.67 -12.56 -2.19
CA LYS A 26 2.67 -11.83 -2.97
C LYS A 26 2.44 -12.07 -4.46
N GLY A 27 2.38 -10.98 -5.23
CA GLY A 27 2.10 -11.01 -6.66
C GLY A 27 0.61 -11.02 -7.01
N GLN A 28 -0.29 -11.05 -6.03
CA GLN A 28 -1.73 -10.93 -6.27
C GLN A 28 -2.07 -9.55 -6.84
N VAL A 29 -2.86 -9.54 -7.92
CA VAL A 29 -3.38 -8.29 -8.52
C VAL A 29 -4.59 -7.83 -7.71
N VAL A 30 -4.50 -6.64 -7.14
CA VAL A 30 -5.53 -6.04 -6.26
C VAL A 30 -6.19 -4.81 -6.86
N GLY A 31 -5.70 -4.35 -8.01
CA GLY A 31 -6.25 -3.21 -8.72
C GLY A 31 -5.41 -2.84 -9.93
N THR A 32 -5.55 -1.58 -10.34
CA THR A 32 -4.86 -1.01 -11.49
C THR A 32 -4.32 0.36 -11.14
N ILE A 33 -3.12 0.67 -11.62
CA ILE A 33 -2.51 2.01 -11.56
C ILE A 33 -2.74 2.67 -12.92
N ASP A 34 -3.43 3.80 -12.90
CA ASP A 34 -3.64 4.69 -14.04
C ASP A 34 -2.59 5.79 -14.03
N PHE A 35 -1.74 5.83 -15.07
CA PHE A 35 -0.82 6.94 -15.28
C PHE A 35 -1.51 8.00 -16.12
N LYS A 36 -1.73 9.18 -15.54
CA LYS A 36 -2.32 10.33 -16.20
C LYS A 36 -1.27 11.37 -16.54
N LEU A 37 -1.35 11.90 -17.74
CA LEU A 37 -0.56 13.05 -18.18
C LEU A 37 -1.52 14.09 -18.75
N ASN A 38 -1.54 15.29 -18.16
CA ASN A 38 -2.50 16.34 -18.51
C ASN A 38 -3.96 15.84 -18.50
N ASP A 39 -4.32 15.12 -17.42
CA ASP A 39 -5.65 14.53 -17.19
C ASP A 39 -6.11 13.46 -18.18
N LYS A 40 -5.26 13.02 -19.11
CA LYS A 40 -5.50 11.86 -19.98
C LYS A 40 -4.72 10.63 -19.49
N THR A 41 -5.39 9.50 -19.37
CA THR A 41 -4.75 8.21 -19.06
C THR A 41 -3.90 7.78 -20.25
N ILE A 42 -2.59 7.63 -20.03
CA ILE A 42 -1.63 7.25 -21.07
C ILE A 42 -1.19 5.78 -20.96
N GLU A 43 -1.27 5.21 -19.76
CA GLU A 43 -0.81 3.85 -19.49
C GLU A 43 -1.52 3.29 -18.26
N GLN A 44 -1.79 1.98 -18.28
CA GLN A 44 -2.36 1.24 -17.17
C GLN A 44 -1.44 0.08 -16.81
N ARG A 45 -1.22 -0.12 -15.51
CA ARG A 45 -0.42 -1.24 -14.99
C ARG A 45 -1.15 -1.95 -13.87
N PRO A 46 -1.01 -3.28 -13.73
CA PRO A 46 -1.62 -4.01 -12.63
C PRO A 46 -0.99 -3.59 -11.30
N LEU A 47 -1.82 -3.32 -10.29
CA LEU A 47 -1.39 -3.09 -8.92
C LEU A 47 -1.24 -4.44 -8.23
N ILE A 48 0.00 -4.80 -7.89
CA ILE A 48 0.35 -6.09 -7.29
C ILE A 48 0.79 -5.95 -5.83
N VAL A 49 0.47 -6.98 -5.04
CA VAL A 49 0.88 -7.09 -3.64
C VAL A 49 2.37 -7.43 -3.56
N MET A 50 3.17 -6.52 -3.01
CA MET A 50 4.62 -6.70 -2.83
C MET A 50 4.95 -7.65 -1.69
N GLU A 51 4.16 -7.56 -0.60
CA GLU A 51 4.37 -8.29 0.65
C GLU A 51 3.11 -9.08 1.02
N PRO A 52 3.23 -10.39 1.33
CA PRO A 52 2.07 -11.21 1.64
C PRO A 52 1.50 -10.84 3.01
N VAL A 53 0.18 -10.65 3.06
CA VAL A 53 -0.60 -10.37 4.26
C VAL A 53 -1.35 -11.65 4.65
N LYS A 54 -0.91 -12.34 5.71
CA LYS A 54 -1.62 -13.52 6.23
C LYS A 54 -2.81 -13.08 7.09
N GLU A 55 -3.86 -13.89 7.15
CA GLU A 55 -5.02 -13.63 8.02
C GLU A 55 -4.65 -13.53 9.52
N GLY A 56 -5.61 -13.05 10.32
CA GLY A 56 -5.48 -12.43 11.65
C GLY A 56 -4.57 -13.06 12.71
N GLY A 57 -4.10 -14.30 12.56
CA GLY A 57 -3.12 -14.89 13.47
C GLY A 57 -1.71 -14.29 13.38
N PHE A 58 -1.28 -13.74 12.24
CA PHE A 58 0.05 -13.11 12.11
C PHE A 58 0.02 -11.60 12.38
N PHE A 59 -0.99 -10.90 11.87
CA PHE A 59 -1.14 -9.45 12.08
C PHE A 59 -1.47 -9.09 13.53
N SER A 60 -2.31 -9.87 14.21
CA SER A 60 -2.60 -9.63 15.64
C SER A 60 -1.32 -9.67 16.48
N ARG A 61 -0.43 -10.64 16.22
CA ARG A 61 0.87 -10.73 16.90
C ARG A 61 1.76 -9.53 16.60
N MET A 62 1.83 -9.07 15.34
CA MET A 62 2.65 -7.91 14.96
C MET A 62 2.15 -6.62 15.61
N ILE A 63 0.83 -6.41 15.67
CA ILE A 63 0.23 -5.26 16.36
C ILE A 63 0.53 -5.33 17.86
N ASP A 64 0.40 -6.49 18.50
CA ASP A 64 0.79 -6.67 19.91
C ASP A 64 2.27 -6.30 20.15
N PHE A 65 3.18 -6.70 19.25
CA PHE A 65 4.59 -6.32 19.32
C PHE A 65 4.82 -4.81 19.18
N VAL A 66 4.13 -4.15 18.23
CA VAL A 66 4.23 -2.70 18.05
C VAL A 66 3.66 -1.96 19.25
N LEU A 67 2.49 -2.37 19.75
CA LEU A 67 1.87 -1.79 20.95
C LEU A 67 2.77 -1.94 22.17
N MET A 68 3.39 -3.11 22.39
CA MET A 68 4.31 -3.35 23.50
C MET A 68 5.57 -2.49 23.41
N LYS A 69 6.13 -2.29 22.21
CA LYS A 69 7.28 -1.41 21.97
C LYS A 69 6.93 0.07 22.15
N LEU A 70 5.76 0.50 21.70
CA LEU A 70 5.27 1.86 21.90
C LEU A 70 5.02 2.14 23.39
N HIS A 71 4.45 1.20 24.13
CA HIS A 71 4.24 1.35 25.57
C HIS A 71 5.56 1.54 26.33
N GLY A 72 6.62 0.81 25.95
CA GLY A 72 7.95 0.96 26.54
C GLY A 72 8.64 2.30 26.20
N TRP A 73 8.40 2.83 24.99
CA TRP A 73 8.98 4.10 24.56
C TRP A 73 8.22 5.32 25.10
N PHE A 74 6.89 5.30 25.07
CA PHE A 74 6.05 6.37 25.64
C PHE A 74 6.12 6.39 27.17
N GLY A 75 6.14 5.23 27.85
CA GLY A 75 6.29 5.19 29.31
C GLY A 75 7.63 5.75 29.82
N SER A 76 8.70 5.68 29.02
CA SER A 76 10.02 6.22 29.36
C SER A 76 10.20 7.70 29.01
N TRP A 77 9.33 8.29 28.19
CA TRP A 77 9.41 9.69 27.77
C TRP A 77 8.56 10.64 28.64
N PHE A 78 7.52 10.09 29.29
CA PHE A 78 6.61 10.83 30.18
C PHE A 78 6.84 10.54 31.67
N SER A 79 7.95 9.86 32.03
CA SER A 79 8.42 9.65 33.41
C SER A 79 9.77 10.30 33.64
#